data_AF-A0A1M2VMB8-F1
#
_entry.id   AF-A0A1M2VMB8-F1
#
_cell.length_a   1.000
_cell.length_b   1.000
_cell.length_c   1.000
_cell.angle_alpha   90.00
_cell.angle_beta   90.00
_cell.angle_gamma   90.00
#
_symmetry.space_group_name_H-M   'P 1'
#
loop_
_entity.id
_entity.type
_entity.pdbx_description
1 polymer ?
#
loop_
_entity_poly.entity_id
_entity_poly.type
_entity_poly.pdbx_seq_one_letter_code
_entity_poly.pdbx_strand_id
1 'polypeptide(L)'
;MWKKNVKDIDGEVLCVSQFTLLANTPKGKPDFHRAMASGPSRDLYGSFLKRMGELYGPEKIKDGQFGAMMDVRLTNEGPVTFTLDSKKFEYVDQPVAAVPKKASASVNQAVNGRSGTAAVNPVSTTSGTPSKE
;
A
#
# COMPACT_ATOMS: atom_id res chain seq x y z
N MET A 1 29.26 11.61 0.58
CA MET A 1 27.94 12.07 1.06
C MET A 1 26.90 11.71 -0.02
N TRP A 2 25.62 11.49 0.30
CA TRP A 2 24.60 10.88 -0.60
C TRP A 2 24.75 9.37 -0.85
N LYS A 3 24.91 8.56 0.21
CA LYS A 3 25.15 7.11 0.10
C LYS A 3 24.01 6.22 0.57
N LYS A 4 22.99 6.79 1.22
CA LYS A 4 21.90 6.06 1.85
C LYS A 4 20.57 6.65 1.40
N ASN A 5 19.62 5.79 1.07
CA ASN A 5 18.21 6.14 0.89
C ASN A 5 17.43 5.96 2.22
N VAL A 6 16.13 6.26 2.20
CA VAL A 6 15.28 6.17 3.41
C VAL A 6 15.21 4.76 4.01
N LYS A 7 15.26 3.71 3.18
CA LYS A 7 15.25 2.31 3.64
C LYS A 7 16.56 1.94 4.31
N ASP A 8 17.69 2.41 3.79
CA ASP A 8 19.04 2.11 4.33
C ASP A 8 19.26 2.70 5.74
N ILE A 9 18.44 3.68 6.14
CA ILE A 9 18.45 4.30 7.48
C ILE A 9 17.23 3.89 8.31
N ASP A 10 16.39 2.98 7.81
CA ASP A 10 15.15 2.53 8.45
C ASP A 10 14.16 3.67 8.80
N GLY A 11 14.19 4.76 8.02
CA GLY A 11 13.38 5.95 8.24
C GLY A 11 11.91 5.77 7.86
N GLU A 12 11.05 6.66 8.34
CA GLU A 12 9.62 6.68 7.98
C GLU A 12 9.34 7.69 6.86
N VAL A 13 8.27 7.48 6.11
CA VAL A 13 7.82 8.38 5.04
C VAL A 13 6.41 8.86 5.36
N LEU A 14 6.24 10.17 5.52
CA LEU A 14 4.93 10.81 5.58
C LEU A 14 4.53 11.28 4.17
N CYS A 15 3.40 10.78 3.68
CA CYS A 15 2.81 11.20 2.42
C CYS A 15 1.62 12.12 2.71
N VAL A 16 1.53 13.24 1.97
CA VAL A 16 0.42 14.19 2.07
C VAL A 16 -0.05 14.53 0.66
N SER A 17 -1.34 14.37 0.37
CA SER A 17 -1.90 14.72 -0.95
C SER A 17 -1.81 16.24 -1.20
N GLN A 18 -1.16 16.66 -2.29
CA GLN A 18 -0.94 18.09 -2.57
C GLN A 18 -1.18 18.46 -4.04
N PHE A 19 -2.44 18.75 -4.40
CA PHE A 19 -2.80 19.13 -5.78
C PHE A 19 -2.19 20.48 -6.23
N THR A 20 -1.86 21.34 -5.28
CA THR A 20 -1.33 22.69 -5.57
C THR A 20 0.05 22.67 -6.20
N LEU A 21 0.78 21.54 -6.13
CA LEU A 21 2.04 21.37 -6.87
C LEU A 21 1.87 21.48 -8.39
N LEU A 22 0.64 21.29 -8.89
CA LEU A 22 0.29 21.46 -10.31
C LEU A 22 -0.32 22.82 -10.64
N ALA A 23 -0.19 23.80 -9.74
CA ALA A 23 -0.62 25.17 -9.99
C ALA A 23 0.13 25.79 -11.19
N ASN A 24 -0.61 26.48 -12.04
CA ASN A 24 -0.08 27.43 -13.00
C ASN A 24 -0.30 28.86 -12.46
N THR A 25 0.76 29.66 -12.30
CA THR A 25 0.71 30.97 -11.61
C THR A 25 1.20 32.16 -12.46
N PRO A 26 0.78 32.34 -13.72
CA PRO A 26 1.32 33.41 -14.57
C PRO A 26 0.75 34.81 -14.24
N LYS A 27 -0.43 34.91 -13.61
CA LYS A 27 -1.16 36.17 -13.37
C LYS A 27 -1.70 36.30 -11.93
N GLY A 28 -0.93 35.82 -10.96
CA GLY A 28 -1.26 35.89 -9.54
C GLY A 28 -2.20 34.78 -9.07
N LYS A 29 -3.43 34.70 -9.59
CA LYS A 29 -4.37 33.62 -9.21
C LYS A 29 -3.83 32.26 -9.70
N PRO A 30 -3.61 31.28 -8.81
CA PRO A 30 -3.23 29.95 -9.24
C PRO A 30 -4.40 29.26 -9.95
N ASP A 31 -4.08 28.63 -11.06
CA ASP A 31 -4.98 27.77 -11.81
C ASP A 31 -4.53 26.31 -11.69
N PHE A 32 -5.46 25.38 -11.50
CA PHE A 32 -5.18 23.97 -11.22
C PHE A 32 -5.76 23.02 -12.27
N HIS A 33 -6.06 23.47 -13.50
CA HIS A 33 -6.64 22.63 -14.56
C HIS A 33 -5.80 21.39 -14.91
N ARG A 34 -4.50 21.41 -14.58
CA ARG A 34 -3.57 20.28 -14.79
C ARG A 34 -3.66 19.24 -13.69
N ALA A 35 -4.24 19.57 -12.54
CA ALA A 35 -4.47 18.62 -11.47
C ALA A 35 -5.60 17.67 -11.85
N MET A 36 -5.44 16.40 -11.46
CA MET A 36 -6.48 15.40 -11.64
C MET A 36 -7.70 15.75 -10.76
N ALA A 37 -8.91 15.40 -11.22
CA ALA A 37 -10.13 15.59 -10.45
C ALA A 37 -10.10 14.80 -9.12
N SER A 38 -10.82 15.27 -8.10
CA SER A 38 -10.74 14.74 -6.73
C SER A 38 -10.99 13.22 -6.62
N GLY A 39 -12.03 12.71 -7.28
CA GLY A 39 -12.38 11.28 -7.25
C GLY A 39 -11.24 10.37 -7.76
N PRO A 40 -10.86 10.47 -9.04
CA PRO A 40 -9.75 9.69 -9.58
C PRO A 40 -8.42 9.93 -8.85
N SER A 41 -8.18 11.15 -8.35
CA SER A 41 -6.97 11.47 -7.57
C SER A 41 -6.91 10.70 -6.26
N ARG A 42 -8.06 10.49 -5.60
CA ARG A 42 -8.16 9.73 -4.36
C ARG A 42 -7.76 8.28 -4.58
N ASP A 43 -8.28 7.67 -5.65
CA ASP A 43 -8.01 6.28 -6.00
C ASP A 43 -6.53 6.08 -6.40
N LEU A 44 -5.99 7.02 -7.18
CA LEU A 44 -4.58 7.03 -7.55
C LEU A 44 -3.68 7.18 -6.33
N TYR A 45 -3.99 8.13 -5.45
CA TYR A 45 -3.24 8.35 -4.21
C TYR A 45 -3.27 7.13 -3.29
N GLY A 46 -4.44 6.51 -3.10
CA GLY A 46 -4.56 5.27 -2.34
C GLY A 46 -3.74 4.12 -2.94
N SER A 47 -3.76 3.99 -4.27
CA SER A 47 -2.95 3.00 -4.98
C SER A 47 -1.44 3.28 -4.84
N PHE A 48 -1.04 4.55 -4.85
CA PHE A 48 0.34 4.97 -4.61
C PHE A 48 0.82 4.58 -3.21
N LEU A 49 0.02 4.86 -2.16
CA LEU A 49 0.37 4.49 -0.79
C LEU A 49 0.46 2.98 -0.60
N LYS A 50 -0.51 2.23 -1.16
CA LYS A 50 -0.49 0.76 -1.14
C LYS A 50 0.78 0.22 -1.78
N ARG A 51 1.17 0.76 -2.94
CA ARG A 51 2.39 0.34 -3.63
C ARG A 51 3.66 0.66 -2.85
N MET A 52 3.72 1.83 -2.21
CA MET A 52 4.80 2.22 -1.32
C MET A 52 4.93 1.24 -0.14
N GLY A 53 3.79 0.88 0.48
CA GLY A 53 3.74 -0.10 1.58
C GLY A 53 4.20 -1.49 1.16
N GLU A 54 3.83 -1.96 -0.04
CA GLU A 54 4.30 -3.24 -0.59
C GLU A 54 5.82 -3.26 -0.85
N LEU A 55 6.39 -2.14 -1.28
CA LEU A 55 7.80 -2.03 -1.66
C LEU A 55 8.73 -1.74 -0.48
N TYR A 56 8.22 -1.17 0.62
CA TYR A 56 9.03 -0.80 1.78
C TYR A 56 8.56 -1.53 3.05
N GLY A 57 7.34 -1.27 3.48
CA GLY A 57 6.72 -1.80 4.68
C GLY A 57 5.52 -0.92 5.03
N PRO A 58 4.32 -1.47 5.23
CA PRO A 58 3.11 -0.67 5.48
C PRO A 58 3.23 0.18 6.75
N GLU A 59 3.96 -0.29 7.76
CA GLU A 59 4.21 0.43 9.00
C GLU A 59 5.13 1.65 8.84
N LYS A 60 5.96 1.68 7.79
CA LYS A 60 6.90 2.78 7.51
C LYS A 60 6.26 3.92 6.70
N ILE A 61 5.09 3.70 6.11
CA ILE A 61 4.37 4.68 5.30
C ILE A 61 3.24 5.28 6.13
N LYS A 62 3.32 6.58 6.41
CA LYS A 62 2.27 7.34 7.07
C LYS A 62 1.49 8.14 6.04
N ASP A 63 0.18 8.20 6.22
CA ASP A 63 -0.73 9.01 5.42
C ASP A 63 -1.19 10.23 6.22
N GLY A 64 -1.49 11.32 5.52
CA GLY A 64 -2.35 12.36 6.02
C GLY A 64 -3.82 11.98 5.85
N GLN A 65 -4.66 12.97 5.57
CA GLN A 65 -6.07 12.76 5.25
C GLN A 65 -6.38 13.42 3.90
N PHE A 66 -6.61 12.59 2.87
CA PHE A 66 -6.87 13.08 1.51
C PHE A 66 -8.04 14.08 1.47
N GLY A 67 -7.79 15.25 0.89
CA GLY A 67 -8.80 16.31 0.71
C GLY A 67 -9.19 17.06 1.98
N ALA A 68 -8.62 16.72 3.14
CA ALA A 68 -8.84 17.47 4.37
C ALA A 68 -7.93 18.70 4.44
N MET A 69 -8.38 19.73 5.14
CA MET A 69 -7.51 20.82 5.60
C MET A 69 -6.60 20.28 6.72
N MET A 70 -5.29 20.47 6.59
CA MET A 70 -4.30 19.89 7.51
C MET A 70 -3.29 20.96 7.95
N ASP A 71 -2.88 20.88 9.23
CA ASP A 71 -1.67 21.55 9.75
C ASP A 71 -0.52 20.52 9.75
N VAL A 72 0.35 20.58 8.75
CA VAL A 72 1.46 19.63 8.59
C VAL A 72 2.73 20.24 9.18
N ARG A 73 3.21 19.67 10.28
CA ARG A 73 4.45 20.11 10.95
C ARG A 73 5.62 19.24 10.50
N LEU A 74 6.73 19.89 10.17
CA LEU A 74 7.97 19.21 9.81
C LEU A 74 9.19 19.99 10.34
N THR A 75 10.22 19.26 10.73
CA THR A 75 11.56 19.81 10.96
C THR A 75 12.44 19.37 9.79
N ASN A 76 12.94 20.33 9.01
CA ASN A 76 13.76 20.04 7.83
C ASN A 76 15.25 20.02 8.22
N GLU A 77 15.72 18.86 8.67
CA GLU A 77 17.12 18.63 9.04
C GLU A 77 18.01 18.65 7.78
N GLY A 78 18.83 19.70 7.63
CA GLY A 78 19.66 19.93 6.45
C GLY A 78 19.77 21.42 6.11
N PRO A 79 18.76 22.05 5.48
CA PRO A 79 17.57 21.47 4.86
C PRO A 79 17.88 20.86 3.49
N VAL A 80 17.19 19.78 3.14
CA VAL A 80 17.31 19.13 1.82
C VAL A 80 15.92 18.99 1.21
N THR A 81 15.74 19.48 -0.01
CA THR A 81 14.46 19.42 -0.73
C THR A 81 14.68 18.95 -2.16
N PHE A 82 13.91 17.94 -2.58
CA PHE A 82 13.92 17.42 -3.94
C PHE A 82 12.53 17.60 -4.58
N THR A 83 12.50 18.00 -5.85
CA THR A 83 11.29 18.02 -6.67
C THR A 83 11.37 16.89 -7.67
N LEU A 84 10.41 15.96 -7.60
CA LEU A 84 10.32 14.81 -8.50
C LEU A 84 9.06 14.92 -9.37
N ASP A 85 9.20 14.71 -10.68
CA ASP A 85 8.12 14.75 -11.67
C ASP A 85 8.29 13.56 -12.61
N SER A 86 7.42 12.56 -12.48
CA SER A 86 7.52 11.32 -13.24
C SER A 86 7.45 11.51 -14.77
N LYS A 87 7.02 12.68 -15.26
CA LYS A 87 7.00 13.00 -16.70
C LYS A 87 8.32 13.58 -17.20
N LYS A 88 9.25 13.95 -16.31
CA LYS A 88 10.54 14.57 -16.64
C LYS A 88 11.75 13.68 -16.39
N PHE A 89 11.54 12.49 -15.81
CA PHE A 89 12.61 11.56 -15.50
C PHE A 89 12.41 10.25 -16.26
N GLU A 90 13.50 9.74 -16.84
CA GLU A 90 13.60 8.36 -17.28
C GLU A 90 14.12 7.52 -16.10
N TYR A 91 13.42 6.42 -15.81
CA TYR A 91 13.85 5.49 -14.78
C TYR A 91 14.89 4.54 -15.34
N VAL A 92 16.07 4.49 -14.71
CA VAL A 92 17.03 3.42 -14.96
C VAL A 92 16.61 2.25 -14.09
N ASP A 93 16.15 1.16 -14.70
CA ASP A 93 15.79 -0.05 -13.96
C ASP A 93 17.00 -0.58 -13.19
N GLN A 94 16.97 -0.42 -11.86
CA GLN A 94 17.80 -1.22 -10.97
C GLN A 94 17.01 -2.48 -10.58
N PRO A 95 17.60 -3.67 -10.67
CA PRO A 95 16.92 -4.90 -10.27
C PRO A 95 16.50 -4.77 -8.79
N VAL A 96 15.18 -4.79 -8.57
CA VAL A 96 14.62 -4.78 -7.22
C VAL A 96 15.06 -6.07 -6.54
N ALA A 97 15.87 -5.97 -5.47
CA ALA A 97 16.26 -7.13 -4.69
C ALA A 97 14.99 -7.92 -4.29
N ALA A 98 14.97 -9.21 -4.62
CA ALA A 98 13.80 -10.06 -4.47
C ALA A 98 13.25 -9.99 -3.04
N VAL A 99 11.96 -9.66 -2.92
CA VAL A 99 11.23 -9.73 -1.65
C VAL A 99 11.25 -11.20 -1.19
N PRO A 100 11.77 -11.53 0.00
CA PRO A 100 11.77 -12.90 0.47
C PRO A 100 10.32 -13.37 0.66
N LYS A 101 9.89 -14.35 -0.15
CA LYS A 101 8.65 -15.07 0.08
C LYS A 101 8.79 -15.81 1.41
N LYS A 102 7.94 -15.49 2.40
CA LYS A 102 7.75 -16.35 3.57
C LYS A 102 7.42 -17.75 3.06
N ALA A 103 8.25 -18.73 3.40
CA ALA A 103 7.97 -20.13 3.13
C ALA A 103 6.70 -20.53 3.91
N SER A 104 5.62 -20.82 3.19
CA SER A 104 4.51 -21.59 3.75
C SER A 104 5.02 -23.01 3.98
N ALA A 105 5.22 -23.39 5.24
CA ALA A 105 5.50 -24.77 5.59
C ALA A 105 4.25 -25.62 5.28
N SER A 106 4.30 -26.36 4.18
CA SER A 106 3.31 -27.40 3.88
C SER A 106 3.54 -28.58 4.83
N VAL A 107 2.58 -28.81 5.73
CA VAL A 107 2.50 -30.03 6.53
C VAL A 107 2.11 -31.18 5.60
N ASN A 108 3.04 -32.09 5.33
CA ASN A 108 2.76 -33.36 4.65
C ASN A 108 2.08 -34.32 5.65
N GLN A 109 0.81 -34.64 5.42
CA GLN A 109 0.14 -35.75 6.07
C GLN A 109 0.16 -36.95 5.11
N ALA A 110 0.95 -37.97 5.46
CA ALA A 110 1.04 -39.22 4.72
C ALA A 110 -0.18 -40.10 5.02
N VAL A 111 -0.83 -40.55 3.95
CA VAL A 111 -1.90 -41.56 3.95
C VAL A 111 -1.25 -42.94 3.97
N ASN A 112 -1.73 -43.83 4.83
CA ASN A 112 -1.62 -45.28 4.60
C ASN A 112 -2.83 -46.00 5.16
N GLY A 113 -3.57 -46.69 4.28
CA GLY A 113 -4.79 -47.41 4.61
C GLY A 113 -4.53 -48.85 5.08
N ARG A 114 -5.47 -49.39 5.87
CA ARG A 114 -5.72 -50.83 5.95
C ARG A 114 -7.19 -51.09 6.32
N SER A 115 -7.76 -52.03 5.57
CA SER A 115 -9.12 -52.57 5.60
C SER A 115 -9.50 -53.29 6.91
N GLY A 116 -10.79 -53.27 7.29
CA GLY A 116 -11.35 -54.11 8.35
C GLY A 116 -12.80 -53.79 8.76
N THR A 117 -13.76 -54.39 8.05
CA THR A 117 -15.09 -54.93 8.48
C THR A 117 -15.98 -54.26 9.56
N ALA A 118 -17.20 -53.89 9.11
CA ALA A 118 -18.53 -54.12 9.69
C ALA A 118 -18.95 -53.56 11.07
N ALA A 119 -19.95 -52.66 11.08
CA ALA A 119 -21.21 -52.81 11.83
C ALA A 119 -22.23 -51.68 11.55
N VAL A 120 -23.44 -52.16 11.22
CA VAL A 120 -24.83 -51.68 11.24
C VAL A 120 -25.21 -50.34 11.96
N ASN A 121 -26.08 -49.59 11.27
CA ASN A 121 -27.00 -48.45 11.59
C ASN A 121 -27.77 -48.49 12.95
N PRO A 122 -28.39 -47.39 13.47
CA PRO A 122 -29.34 -46.54 12.71
C PRO A 122 -29.52 -45.02 13.01
N VAL A 123 -30.00 -44.33 11.97
CA VAL A 123 -31.04 -43.27 11.88
C VAL A 123 -31.30 -42.35 13.10
N SER A 124 -31.18 -41.03 12.87
CA SER A 124 -32.23 -40.07 13.26
C SER A 124 -32.21 -38.81 12.38
N THR A 125 -33.42 -38.39 12.02
CA THR A 125 -33.84 -37.31 11.11
C THR A 125 -33.92 -35.98 11.87
N THR A 126 -33.58 -34.84 11.25
CA THR A 126 -34.51 -33.72 10.96
C THR A 126 -33.81 -32.40 10.61
N SER A 127 -34.48 -31.71 9.70
CA SER A 127 -34.28 -30.43 9.03
C SER A 127 -34.48 -29.19 9.91
N GLY A 128 -33.83 -28.07 9.56
CA GLY A 128 -34.20 -26.72 10.01
C GLY A 128 -33.43 -25.60 9.32
N THR A 129 -34.10 -24.88 8.41
CA THR A 129 -33.66 -23.69 7.64
C THR A 129 -33.85 -22.40 8.50
N PRO A 130 -33.21 -21.25 8.18
CA PRO A 130 -32.93 -20.17 9.14
C PRO A 130 -34.04 -19.10 9.19
N SER A 131 -34.01 -18.24 10.20
CA SER A 131 -34.80 -17.00 10.24
C SER A 131 -33.94 -15.78 10.50
N LYS A 132 -34.22 -14.75 9.70
CA LYS A 132 -33.74 -13.37 9.78
C LYS A 132 -34.49 -12.61 10.88
N GLU A 133 -33.80 -11.68 11.51
CA GLU A 133 -34.29 -10.31 11.79
C GLU A 133 -33.16 -9.33 11.45
#